data_AF-A9T046-F1
#
_entry.id   AF-A9T046-F1
#
_cell.length_a   1.000
_cell.length_b   1.000
_cell.length_c   1.000
_cell.angle_alpha   90.00
_cell.angle_beta   90.00
_cell.angle_gamma   90.00
#
_symmetry.space_group_name_H-M   'P 1'
#
loop_
_entity.id
_entity.type
_entity.pdbx_description
1 polymer ?
#
loop_
_entity_poly.entity_id
_entity_poly.type
_entity_poly.pdbx_seq_one_letter_code
_entity_poly.pdbx_strand_id
1 'polypeptide(L)'
;MAGMICPVSSSTLPRISAALKQLNLRNATGSVSVSSAAWSSRAFGQPLVQTSTQSRQFVCNALNKDQLDKAKKFQLQATEVLAELLKSSNVQSTAAKLVDSLTEEFFMVASTYFEMAKKEGNAEVMKRIEGVLEVAMAEKGKTLRPEIQLMNKLLNEKDQGKRAETMRSYSQYITDSDGYFYELLQRMNNDVEGLKDSPKKQELLGKIRTVTKEVKETGRAFRKAK
;
A
#
# COMPACT_ATOMS: atom_id res chain seq x y z
N MET A 1 -4.06 -52.01 -23.91
CA MET A 1 -3.06 -51.49 -22.96
C MET A 1 -3.18 -49.97 -22.95
N ALA A 2 -3.86 -49.43 -21.94
CA ALA A 2 -4.15 -48.01 -21.80
C ALA A 2 -2.99 -47.33 -21.04
N GLY A 3 -2.31 -46.39 -21.69
CA GLY A 3 -1.26 -45.56 -21.09
C GLY A 3 -1.86 -44.24 -20.59
N MET A 4 -1.74 -44.02 -19.29
CA MET A 4 -2.21 -42.86 -18.54
C MET A 4 -1.62 -41.53 -19.04
N ILE A 5 -2.50 -40.54 -19.22
CA ILE A 5 -2.17 -39.12 -19.38
C ILE A 5 -2.08 -38.51 -17.98
N CYS A 6 -0.92 -37.99 -17.59
CA CYS A 6 -0.78 -37.20 -16.36
C CYS A 6 -1.25 -35.75 -16.60
N PRO A 7 -2.10 -35.18 -15.73
CA PRO A 7 -2.45 -33.77 -15.78
C PRO A 7 -1.37 -32.91 -15.12
N VAL A 8 -0.85 -31.92 -15.85
CA VAL A 8 0.01 -30.86 -15.32
C VAL A 8 -0.86 -29.92 -14.49
N SER A 9 -0.72 -29.99 -13.16
CA SER A 9 -1.36 -29.06 -12.24
C SER A 9 -0.64 -27.71 -12.30
N SER A 10 -1.24 -26.73 -12.98
CA SER A 10 -0.80 -25.34 -12.99
C SER A 10 -1.38 -24.61 -11.77
N SER A 11 -0.68 -24.63 -10.65
CA SER A 11 -1.06 -23.94 -9.43
C SER A 11 0.12 -23.21 -8.80
N THR A 12 0.44 -22.01 -9.27
CA THR A 12 1.25 -21.08 -8.47
C THR A 12 1.09 -19.66 -8.97
N LEU A 13 0.24 -18.87 -8.32
CA LEU A 13 0.43 -17.42 -8.13
C LEU A 13 -0.56 -16.89 -7.06
N PRO A 14 -0.21 -16.97 -5.76
CA PRO A 14 -0.79 -16.10 -4.75
C PRO A 14 0.34 -15.32 -4.09
N ARG A 15 0.97 -14.37 -4.81
CA ARG A 15 2.16 -13.70 -4.25
C ARG A 15 2.07 -12.19 -4.06
N ILE A 16 1.21 -11.43 -4.75
CA ILE A 16 1.39 -9.97 -4.73
C ILE A 16 0.11 -9.17 -4.43
N SER A 17 -1.04 -9.83 -4.38
CA SER A 17 -2.32 -9.21 -3.95
C SER A 17 -2.29 -8.62 -2.53
N ALA A 18 -1.32 -8.97 -1.67
CA ALA A 18 -1.23 -8.44 -0.31
C ALA A 18 -0.54 -7.06 -0.24
N ALA A 19 0.46 -6.78 -1.08
CA ALA A 19 1.22 -5.54 -1.03
C ALA A 19 0.42 -4.35 -1.62
N LEU A 20 -0.28 -4.57 -2.74
CA LEU A 20 -1.16 -3.56 -3.33
C LEU A 20 -2.44 -3.31 -2.51
N LYS A 21 -2.89 -4.28 -1.70
CA LYS A 21 -4.05 -4.08 -0.82
C LYS A 21 -3.76 -3.19 0.40
N GLN A 22 -2.52 -3.08 0.86
CA GLN A 22 -2.20 -2.26 2.03
C GLN A 22 -2.19 -0.75 1.74
N LEU A 23 -1.87 -0.33 0.51
CA LEU A 23 -2.00 1.08 0.09
C LEU A 23 -3.47 1.55 0.01
N ASN A 24 -4.42 0.64 -0.17
CA ASN A 24 -5.84 0.95 -0.27
C ASN A 24 -6.56 1.14 1.09
N LEU A 25 -5.87 0.90 2.22
CA LEU A 25 -6.45 1.02 3.57
C LEU A 25 -6.26 2.38 4.23
N ARG A 26 -5.50 3.31 3.62
CA ARG A 26 -5.25 4.64 4.20
C ARG A 26 -6.31 5.71 3.89
N ASN A 27 -7.23 5.50 2.94
CA ASN A 27 -8.18 6.54 2.50
C ASN A 27 -9.66 6.28 2.83
N ALA A 28 -9.98 5.34 3.73
CA ALA A 28 -11.37 5.02 4.09
C ALA A 28 -11.83 5.61 5.45
N THR A 29 -11.28 6.76 5.87
CA THR A 29 -11.79 7.52 7.03
C THR A 29 -11.86 9.00 6.70
N GLY A 30 -13.00 9.43 6.18
CA GLY A 30 -13.27 10.82 5.83
C GLY A 30 -14.68 11.03 5.29
N SER A 31 -15.70 10.68 6.06
CA SER A 31 -17.08 11.09 5.83
C SER A 31 -17.81 11.09 7.17
N VAL A 32 -17.80 12.26 7.84
CA VAL A 32 -18.71 12.54 8.95
C VAL A 32 -20.02 12.97 8.30
N SER A 33 -20.92 12.02 8.09
CA SER A 33 -22.32 12.32 7.79
C SER A 33 -23.02 12.68 9.11
N VAL A 34 -23.37 13.95 9.28
CA VAL A 34 -24.28 14.38 10.33
C VAL A 34 -25.68 13.92 9.92
N SER A 35 -26.14 12.82 10.52
CA SER A 35 -27.51 12.36 10.38
C SER A 35 -28.40 13.11 11.37
N SER A 36 -29.18 14.06 10.88
CA SER A 36 -30.33 14.64 11.56
C SER A 36 -31.61 14.21 10.83
N ALA A 37 -32.31 13.25 11.41
CA ALA A 37 -33.69 12.86 11.11
C ALA A 37 -34.25 12.25 12.42
N ALA A 38 -35.48 12.47 12.87
CA ALA A 38 -36.63 13.16 12.32
C ALA A 38 -37.57 13.49 13.50
N TRP A 39 -38.24 14.65 13.43
CA TRP A 39 -39.49 14.86 14.17
C TRP A 39 -40.66 14.64 13.21
N SER A 40 -41.63 13.85 13.67
CA SER A 40 -42.85 13.51 12.95
C SER A 40 -43.98 14.43 13.38
N SER A 41 -44.67 14.96 12.36
CA SER A 41 -46.10 15.27 12.31
C SER A 41 -46.69 16.37 13.19
N ARG A 42 -47.20 17.44 12.55
CA ARG A 42 -48.62 17.86 12.60
C ARG A 42 -48.92 19.10 11.73
N ALA A 43 -49.96 18.94 10.90
CA ALA A 43 -51.07 19.85 10.60
C ALA A 43 -50.86 21.27 10.01
N PHE A 44 -51.51 21.48 8.84
CA PHE A 44 -52.35 22.62 8.42
C PHE A 44 -51.86 24.07 8.56
N GLY A 45 -51.83 24.78 7.42
CA GLY A 45 -52.03 26.24 7.33
C GLY A 45 -51.06 26.98 6.39
N GLN A 46 -51.54 27.40 5.21
CA GLN A 46 -50.95 28.49 4.39
C GLN A 46 -51.20 29.87 5.08
N PRO A 47 -50.61 31.04 4.68
CA PRO A 47 -50.07 31.41 3.35
C PRO A 47 -48.80 32.31 3.29
N LEU A 48 -48.36 32.55 2.04
CA LEU A 48 -47.46 33.58 1.47
C LEU A 48 -46.78 34.63 2.38
N VAL A 49 -45.44 34.70 2.29
CA VAL A 49 -44.67 35.96 2.29
C VAL A 49 -43.45 35.83 1.36
N GLN A 50 -43.44 36.59 0.27
CA GLN A 50 -42.21 36.96 -0.45
C GLN A 50 -41.44 37.97 0.40
N THR A 51 -40.19 37.69 0.74
CA THR A 51 -39.20 38.73 1.03
C THR A 51 -37.90 38.43 0.31
N SER A 52 -37.51 39.41 -0.50
CA SER A 52 -36.22 39.54 -1.15
C SER A 52 -35.13 39.86 -0.13
N THR A 53 -34.03 39.10 -0.15
CA THR A 53 -32.72 39.54 0.35
C THR A 53 -31.67 38.71 -0.37
N GLN A 54 -31.19 39.20 -1.52
CA GLN A 54 -29.87 39.83 -1.64
C GLN A 54 -28.72 39.02 -1.02
N SER A 55 -27.98 38.37 -1.92
CA SER A 55 -26.53 38.55 -2.07
C SER A 55 -25.68 38.41 -0.81
N ARG A 56 -25.43 37.17 -0.39
CA ARG A 56 -24.30 36.71 0.43
C ARG A 56 -24.16 35.21 0.14
N GLN A 57 -23.08 34.59 -0.32
CA GLN A 57 -21.67 34.92 -0.46
C GLN A 57 -21.13 34.04 -1.60
N PHE A 58 -20.78 34.65 -2.74
CA PHE A 58 -19.85 34.01 -3.70
C PHE A 58 -18.43 34.28 -3.22
N VAL A 59 -18.02 33.63 -2.12
CA VAL A 59 -16.64 33.69 -1.61
C VAL A 59 -16.13 32.27 -1.35
N CYS A 60 -16.29 31.40 -2.35
CA CYS A 60 -15.68 30.08 -2.38
C CYS A 60 -15.38 29.82 -3.85
N ASN A 61 -14.12 29.85 -4.31
CA ASN A 61 -13.66 29.11 -5.53
C ASN A 61 -12.18 29.36 -5.88
N ALA A 62 -11.58 30.49 -5.48
CA ALA A 62 -10.19 30.79 -5.87
C ALA A 62 -9.16 29.87 -5.19
N LEU A 63 -9.33 29.57 -3.89
CA LEU A 63 -8.42 28.70 -3.13
C LEU A 63 -8.47 27.22 -3.59
N ASN A 64 -9.56 26.81 -4.26
CA ASN A 64 -9.71 25.45 -4.78
C ASN A 64 -9.04 25.25 -6.14
N LYS A 65 -8.86 26.32 -6.93
CA LYS A 65 -8.35 26.20 -8.30
C LYS A 65 -6.87 25.78 -8.31
N ASP A 66 -6.03 26.41 -7.49
CA ASP A 66 -4.60 26.08 -7.43
C ASP A 66 -4.34 24.67 -6.90
N GLN A 67 -5.13 24.21 -5.92
CA GLN A 67 -5.02 22.84 -5.41
C GLN A 67 -5.47 21.82 -6.46
N LEU A 68 -6.54 22.12 -7.17
CA LEU A 68 -7.07 21.27 -8.23
C LEU A 68 -6.11 21.19 -9.43
N ASP A 69 -5.47 22.30 -9.80
CA ASP A 69 -4.48 22.34 -10.86
C ASP A 69 -3.20 21.56 -10.46
N LYS A 70 -2.77 21.65 -9.19
CA LYS A 70 -1.69 20.80 -8.66
C LYS A 70 -2.06 19.32 -8.69
N ALA A 71 -3.25 18.96 -8.22
CA ALA A 71 -3.72 17.57 -8.20
C ALA A 71 -3.78 16.98 -9.62
N LYS A 72 -4.31 17.74 -10.59
CA LYS A 72 -4.32 17.35 -12.00
C LYS A 72 -2.91 17.15 -12.55
N LYS A 73 -1.98 18.06 -12.23
CA LYS A 73 -0.59 17.95 -12.67
C LYS A 73 0.06 16.66 -12.14
N PHE A 74 -0.12 16.34 -10.86
CA PHE A 74 0.40 15.10 -10.28
C PHE A 74 -0.22 13.86 -10.92
N GLN A 75 -1.53 13.88 -11.16
CA GLN A 75 -2.21 12.78 -11.83
C GLN A 75 -1.68 12.55 -13.25
N LEU A 76 -1.47 13.62 -14.02
CA LEU A 76 -0.90 13.54 -15.38
C LEU A 76 0.52 12.99 -15.34
N GLN A 77 1.39 13.50 -14.47
CA GLN A 77 2.75 13.01 -14.31
C GLN A 77 2.81 11.53 -13.91
N ALA A 78 2.00 11.12 -12.93
CA ALA A 78 1.88 9.72 -12.53
C ALA A 78 1.43 8.82 -13.69
N THR A 79 0.48 9.30 -14.51
CA THR A 79 -0.03 8.59 -15.68
C THR A 79 1.03 8.49 -16.78
N GLU A 80 1.82 9.54 -17.01
CA GLU A 80 2.94 9.54 -17.95
C GLU A 80 4.01 8.52 -17.55
N VAL A 81 4.41 8.50 -16.28
CA VAL A 81 5.38 7.52 -15.74
C VAL A 81 4.85 6.10 -15.92
N LEU A 82 3.56 5.85 -15.64
CA LEU A 82 2.96 4.53 -15.83
C LEU A 82 2.96 4.13 -17.31
N ALA A 83 2.60 5.05 -18.20
CA ALA A 83 2.61 4.81 -19.64
C ALA A 83 4.02 4.53 -20.16
N GLU A 84 5.03 5.23 -19.67
CA GLU A 84 6.43 5.01 -20.02
C GLU A 84 6.90 3.60 -19.60
N LEU A 85 6.59 3.20 -18.36
CA LEU A 85 6.91 1.87 -17.87
C LEU A 85 6.22 0.77 -18.68
N LEU A 86 4.94 0.93 -19.02
CA LEU A 86 4.18 -0.04 -19.82
C LEU A 86 4.65 -0.15 -21.27
N LYS A 87 5.20 0.94 -21.84
CA LYS A 87 5.75 0.96 -23.21
C LYS A 87 7.17 0.41 -23.27
N SER A 88 7.91 0.47 -22.16
CA SER A 88 9.32 0.07 -22.13
C SER A 88 9.51 -1.43 -22.39
N SER A 89 10.53 -1.77 -23.19
CA SER A 89 10.95 -3.16 -23.40
C SER A 89 11.65 -3.76 -22.17
N ASN A 90 12.31 -2.91 -21.38
CA ASN A 90 12.94 -3.27 -20.11
C ASN A 90 12.39 -2.39 -18.99
N VAL A 91 11.34 -2.91 -18.32
CA VAL A 91 10.65 -2.24 -17.22
C VAL A 91 11.60 -1.95 -16.06
N GLN A 92 12.53 -2.86 -15.78
CA GLN A 92 13.44 -2.73 -14.64
C GLN A 92 14.42 -1.58 -14.81
N SER A 93 15.06 -1.49 -15.98
CA SER A 93 15.98 -0.38 -16.26
C SER A 93 15.26 0.97 -16.28
N THR A 94 14.04 1.01 -16.81
CA THR A 94 13.22 2.23 -16.86
C THR A 94 12.79 2.66 -15.46
N ALA A 95 12.31 1.73 -14.64
CA ALA A 95 11.94 1.99 -13.25
C ALA A 95 13.14 2.48 -12.41
N ALA A 96 14.33 1.94 -12.63
CA ALA A 96 15.54 2.42 -11.96
C ALA A 96 15.89 3.87 -12.34
N LYS A 97 15.68 4.28 -13.59
CA LYS A 97 15.88 5.67 -14.04
C LYS A 97 14.83 6.62 -13.47
N LEU A 98 13.60 6.15 -13.32
CA LEU A 98 12.45 6.95 -12.86
C LEU A 98 12.20 6.83 -11.35
N VAL A 99 13.14 6.32 -10.56
CA VAL A 99 12.92 5.96 -9.15
C VAL A 99 12.44 7.14 -8.28
N ASP A 100 12.85 8.35 -8.62
CA ASP A 100 12.43 9.59 -7.94
C ASP A 100 10.98 9.95 -8.27
N SER A 101 10.52 9.62 -9.47
CA SER A 101 9.15 9.79 -9.93
C SER A 101 8.19 8.69 -9.46
N LEU A 102 8.71 7.59 -8.89
CA LEU A 102 7.91 6.54 -8.25
C LEU A 102 7.43 6.98 -6.85
N THR A 103 6.58 8.00 -6.81
CA THR A 103 6.01 8.58 -5.58
C THR A 103 4.75 7.86 -5.11
N GLU A 104 4.21 8.22 -3.94
CA GLU A 104 2.94 7.68 -3.45
C GLU A 104 1.79 7.95 -4.42
N GLU A 105 1.76 9.14 -5.01
CA GLU A 105 0.76 9.53 -6.02
C GLU A 105 0.82 8.63 -7.25
N PHE A 106 2.02 8.27 -7.71
CA PHE A 106 2.19 7.30 -8.78
C PHE A 106 1.53 5.96 -8.43
N PHE A 107 1.81 5.41 -7.25
CA PHE A 107 1.22 4.13 -6.84
C PHE A 107 -0.30 4.20 -6.63
N MET A 108 -0.84 5.34 -6.16
CA MET A 108 -2.29 5.56 -6.05
C MET A 108 -2.98 5.58 -7.42
N VAL A 109 -2.42 6.32 -8.38
CA VAL A 109 -2.96 6.41 -9.74
C VAL A 109 -2.87 5.06 -10.45
N ALA A 110 -1.73 4.39 -10.38
CA ALA A 110 -1.57 3.07 -10.99
C ALA A 110 -2.49 2.01 -10.38
N SER A 111 -2.73 2.05 -9.07
CA SER A 111 -3.69 1.16 -8.39
C SER A 111 -5.12 1.41 -8.88
N THR A 112 -5.46 2.66 -9.20
CA THR A 112 -6.77 3.02 -9.76
C THR A 112 -6.93 2.41 -11.16
N TYR A 113 -5.92 2.54 -12.02
CA TYR A 113 -5.93 1.90 -13.35
C TYR A 113 -5.98 0.37 -13.27
N PHE A 114 -5.29 -0.23 -12.31
CA PHE A 114 -5.36 -1.66 -12.05
C PHE A 114 -6.78 -2.11 -11.68
N GLU A 115 -7.44 -1.41 -10.76
CA GLU A 115 -8.83 -1.73 -10.36
C GLU A 115 -9.83 -1.47 -11.49
N MET A 116 -9.60 -0.47 -12.36
CA MET A 116 -10.41 -0.26 -13.57
C MET A 116 -10.28 -1.43 -14.54
N ALA A 117 -9.04 -1.84 -14.88
CA ALA A 117 -8.79 -2.98 -15.76
C ALA A 117 -9.40 -4.29 -15.21
N LYS A 118 -9.37 -4.46 -13.90
CA LYS A 118 -10.01 -5.58 -13.20
C LYS A 118 -11.53 -5.56 -13.31
N LYS A 119 -12.16 -4.39 -13.14
CA LYS A 119 -13.62 -4.23 -13.29
C LYS A 119 -14.08 -4.46 -14.74
N GLU A 120 -13.25 -4.08 -15.70
CA GLU A 120 -13.49 -4.33 -17.13
C GLU A 120 -13.22 -5.80 -17.54
N GLY A 121 -12.65 -6.61 -16.65
CA GLY A 121 -12.31 -8.01 -16.93
C GLY A 121 -11.12 -8.16 -17.89
N ASN A 122 -10.33 -7.12 -18.10
CA ASN A 122 -9.17 -7.16 -19.00
C ASN A 122 -7.95 -7.77 -18.29
N ALA A 123 -7.91 -9.10 -18.25
CA ALA A 123 -6.88 -9.86 -17.55
C ALA A 123 -5.46 -9.60 -18.08
N GLU A 124 -5.31 -9.30 -19.38
CA GLU A 124 -4.01 -9.00 -19.97
C GLU A 124 -3.46 -7.66 -19.45
N VAL A 125 -4.28 -6.60 -19.49
CA VAL A 125 -3.87 -5.28 -18.97
C VAL A 125 -3.62 -5.35 -17.46
N MET A 126 -4.48 -6.05 -16.72
CA MET A 126 -4.30 -6.28 -15.29
C MET A 126 -2.92 -6.91 -14.99
N LYS A 127 -2.55 -7.98 -15.70
CA LYS A 127 -1.27 -8.66 -15.52
C LYS A 127 -0.08 -7.77 -15.89
N ARG A 128 -0.20 -6.97 -16.95
CA ARG A 128 0.84 -6.00 -17.35
C ARG A 128 1.04 -4.92 -16.29
N ILE A 129 -0.04 -4.33 -15.79
CA ILE A 129 0.02 -3.31 -14.73
C ILE A 129 0.58 -3.90 -13.43
N GLU A 130 0.15 -5.12 -13.05
CA GLU A 130 0.68 -5.82 -11.88
C GLU A 130 2.20 -6.02 -11.98
N GLY A 131 2.69 -6.58 -13.10
CA GLY A 131 4.12 -6.78 -13.30
C GLY A 131 4.93 -5.48 -13.30
N VAL A 132 4.39 -4.39 -13.85
CA VAL A 132 5.03 -3.07 -13.78
C VAL A 132 5.10 -2.56 -12.34
N LEU A 133 4.02 -2.67 -11.58
CA LEU A 133 3.97 -2.22 -10.20
C LEU A 133 4.93 -3.01 -9.31
N GLU A 134 5.06 -4.31 -9.54
CA GLU A 134 6.02 -5.17 -8.85
C GLU A 134 7.46 -4.68 -9.03
N VAL A 135 7.84 -4.43 -10.29
CA VAL A 135 9.19 -3.95 -10.63
C VAL A 135 9.41 -2.55 -10.06
N ALA A 136 8.44 -1.65 -10.22
CA ALA A 136 8.51 -0.29 -9.67
C ALA A 136 8.67 -0.29 -8.14
N MET A 137 7.89 -1.10 -7.42
CA MET A 137 8.02 -1.24 -5.97
C MET A 137 9.36 -1.82 -5.56
N ALA A 138 9.87 -2.81 -6.30
CA ALA A 138 11.18 -3.41 -6.03
C ALA A 138 12.32 -2.40 -6.21
N GLU A 139 12.31 -1.61 -7.28
CA GLU A 139 13.31 -0.56 -7.51
C GLU A 139 13.20 0.56 -6.47
N LYS A 140 11.98 1.03 -6.16
CA LYS A 140 11.77 2.02 -5.08
C LYS A 140 12.25 1.48 -3.73
N GLY A 141 12.01 0.21 -3.46
CA GLY A 141 12.44 -0.48 -2.24
C GLY A 141 13.96 -0.46 -2.02
N LYS A 142 14.76 -0.42 -3.08
CA LYS A 142 16.24 -0.33 -2.99
C LYS A 142 16.72 1.01 -2.45
N THR A 143 15.92 2.07 -2.59
CA THR A 143 16.25 3.41 -2.07
C THR A 143 15.96 3.56 -0.58
N LEU A 144 15.27 2.59 0.03
CA LEU A 144 14.94 2.62 1.45
C LEU A 144 16.19 2.40 2.30
N ARG A 145 16.14 2.85 3.56
CA ARG A 145 17.17 2.55 4.54
C ARG A 145 17.35 1.03 4.71
N PRO A 146 18.58 0.53 4.92
CA PRO A 146 18.86 -0.91 5.02
C PRO A 146 18.01 -1.65 6.07
N GLU A 147 17.69 -1.00 7.19
CA GLU A 147 16.87 -1.55 8.26
C GLU A 147 15.42 -1.78 7.80
N ILE A 148 14.88 -0.86 7.00
CA ILE A 148 13.54 -0.98 6.40
C ILE A 148 13.55 -2.08 5.32
N GLN A 149 14.61 -2.16 4.52
CA GLN A 149 14.78 -3.24 3.54
C GLN A 149 14.82 -4.61 4.23
N LEU A 150 15.59 -4.75 5.31
CA LEU A 150 15.65 -5.96 6.12
C LEU A 150 14.25 -6.34 6.63
N MET A 151 13.53 -5.40 7.24
CA MET A 151 12.18 -5.65 7.74
C MET A 151 11.24 -6.14 6.65
N ASN A 152 11.23 -5.47 5.50
CA ASN A 152 10.40 -5.86 4.36
C ASN A 152 10.75 -7.28 3.85
N LYS A 153 12.04 -7.65 3.81
CA LYS A 153 12.46 -9.01 3.45
C LYS A 153 11.97 -10.04 4.47
N LEU A 154 12.12 -9.77 5.77
CA LEU A 154 11.71 -10.70 6.83
C LEU A 154 10.20 -10.91 6.89
N LEU A 155 9.40 -9.86 6.66
CA LEU A 155 7.93 -9.97 6.68
C LEU A 155 7.37 -10.71 5.45
N ASN A 156 8.05 -10.61 4.31
CA ASN A 156 7.62 -11.25 3.07
C ASN A 156 8.12 -12.68 2.93
N GLU A 157 9.23 -13.03 3.59
CA GLU A 157 9.80 -14.38 3.51
C GLU A 157 9.05 -15.37 4.41
N LYS A 158 8.52 -16.42 3.79
CA LYS A 158 7.73 -17.46 4.48
C LYS A 158 8.65 -18.52 5.08
N ASP A 159 9.77 -18.79 4.43
CA ASP A 159 10.69 -19.82 4.86
C ASP A 159 11.60 -19.35 6.01
N GLN A 160 11.64 -20.13 7.10
CA GLN A 160 12.43 -19.78 8.28
C GLN A 160 13.94 -19.84 8.00
N GLY A 161 14.40 -20.77 7.16
CA GLY A 161 15.81 -20.90 6.79
C GLY A 161 16.31 -19.67 6.03
N LYS A 162 15.56 -19.23 5.02
CA LYS A 162 15.84 -18.00 4.26
C LYS A 162 15.76 -16.74 5.12
N ARG A 163 14.82 -16.68 6.08
CA ARG A 163 14.79 -15.59 7.06
C ARG A 163 16.08 -15.55 7.89
N ALA A 164 16.55 -16.70 8.38
CA ALA A 164 17.80 -16.77 9.14
C ALA A 164 19.03 -16.36 8.29
N GLU A 165 19.11 -16.78 7.03
CA GLU A 165 20.16 -16.35 6.10
C GLU A 165 20.13 -14.84 5.85
N THR A 166 18.94 -14.28 5.69
CA THR A 166 18.75 -12.83 5.57
C THR A 166 19.23 -12.12 6.83
N MET A 167 18.87 -12.61 8.03
CA MET A 167 19.35 -12.03 9.29
C MET A 167 20.89 -12.07 9.42
N ARG A 168 21.53 -13.16 8.97
CA ARG A 168 23.01 -13.25 8.94
C ARG A 168 23.62 -12.19 8.04
N SER A 169 23.06 -11.99 6.85
CA SER A 169 23.52 -11.01 5.86
C SER A 169 23.39 -9.56 6.37
N TYR A 170 22.49 -9.33 7.32
CA TYR A 170 22.23 -8.02 7.94
C TYR A 170 22.60 -7.99 9.43
N SER A 171 23.51 -8.86 9.89
CA SER A 171 23.85 -9.04 11.30
C SER A 171 24.25 -7.75 12.02
N GLN A 172 24.88 -6.81 11.31
CA GLN A 172 25.25 -5.49 11.82
C GLN A 172 24.07 -4.68 12.39
N TYR A 173 22.87 -4.81 11.80
CA TYR A 173 21.66 -4.09 12.24
C TYR A 173 20.87 -4.82 13.33
N ILE A 174 21.18 -6.11 13.56
CA ILE A 174 20.47 -6.97 14.52
C ILE A 174 21.25 -7.11 15.82
N THR A 175 22.57 -6.91 15.79
CA THR A 175 23.43 -7.12 16.97
C THR A 175 23.20 -6.04 18.04
N ASP A 176 22.92 -4.81 17.62
CA ASP A 176 22.62 -3.70 18.52
C ASP A 176 21.15 -3.74 18.98
N SER A 177 20.92 -4.09 20.24
CA SER A 177 19.56 -4.19 20.82
C SER A 177 18.84 -2.85 20.91
N ASP A 178 19.58 -1.76 20.98
CA ASP A 178 19.05 -0.40 21.11
C ASP A 178 19.12 0.35 19.76
N GLY A 179 19.48 -0.38 18.70
CA GLY A 179 19.56 0.16 17.35
C GLY A 179 18.19 0.49 16.75
N TYR A 180 18.21 1.39 15.77
CA TYR A 180 17.02 1.86 15.04
C TYR A 180 16.11 0.74 14.50
N PHE A 181 16.68 -0.42 14.14
CA PHE A 181 15.90 -1.56 13.66
C PHE A 181 14.90 -2.10 14.70
N TYR A 182 15.28 -2.15 15.98
CA TYR A 182 14.38 -2.62 17.05
C TYR A 182 13.30 -1.58 17.37
N GLU A 183 13.63 -0.29 17.34
CA GLU A 183 12.65 0.79 17.44
C GLU A 183 11.62 0.72 16.32
N LEU A 184 12.08 0.46 15.09
CA LEU A 184 11.22 0.30 13.91
C LEU A 184 10.24 -0.88 14.09
N LEU A 185 10.73 -2.04 14.57
CA LEU A 185 9.88 -3.20 14.87
C LEU A 185 8.82 -2.89 15.94
N GLN A 186 9.22 -2.18 17.01
CA GLN A 186 8.29 -1.77 18.06
C GLN A 186 7.23 -0.80 17.55
N ARG A 187 7.64 0.24 16.81
CA ARG A 187 6.71 1.21 16.21
C ARG A 187 5.70 0.52 15.31
N MET A 188 6.14 -0.37 14.43
CA MET A 188 5.25 -1.10 13.54
C MET A 188 4.28 -2.01 14.32
N ASN A 189 4.74 -2.68 15.38
CA ASN A 189 3.84 -3.48 16.23
C ASN A 189 2.75 -2.59 16.86
N ASN A 190 3.13 -1.43 17.41
CA ASN A 190 2.21 -0.48 18.02
C ASN A 190 1.22 0.10 16.99
N ASP A 191 1.70 0.46 15.80
CA ASP A 191 0.88 0.99 14.71
C ASP A 191 -0.19 -0.02 14.29
N VAL A 192 0.18 -1.31 14.17
CA VAL A 192 -0.77 -2.38 13.82
C VAL A 192 -1.72 -2.71 14.98
N GLU A 193 -1.26 -2.64 16.23
CA GLU A 193 -2.10 -2.81 17.41
C GLU A 193 -3.19 -1.74 17.51
N GLY A 194 -2.89 -0.50 17.09
CA GLY A 194 -3.82 0.62 17.02
C GLY A 194 -4.89 0.52 15.92
N LEU A 195 -4.76 -0.42 14.97
CA LEU A 195 -5.78 -0.62 13.92
C LEU A 195 -7.05 -1.27 14.47
N LYS A 196 -8.18 -1.05 13.81
CA LYS A 196 -9.45 -1.73 14.13
C LYS A 196 -9.30 -3.25 14.01
N ASP A 197 -9.97 -3.98 14.90
CA ASP A 197 -9.90 -5.43 14.90
C ASP A 197 -10.44 -6.04 13.61
N SER A 198 -9.59 -6.83 12.97
CA SER A 198 -9.90 -7.55 11.74
C SER A 198 -9.05 -8.82 11.67
N PRO A 199 -9.48 -9.87 10.95
CA PRO A 199 -8.68 -11.08 10.75
C PRO A 199 -7.29 -10.77 10.17
N LYS A 200 -7.22 -9.77 9.28
CA LYS A 200 -5.97 -9.31 8.66
C LYS A 200 -5.01 -8.67 9.67
N LYS A 201 -5.53 -7.89 10.62
CA LYS A 201 -4.74 -7.33 11.72
C LYS A 201 -4.08 -8.45 12.52
N GLN A 202 -4.85 -9.47 12.90
CA GLN A 202 -4.33 -10.60 13.68
C GLN A 202 -3.27 -11.40 12.92
N GLU A 203 -3.47 -11.63 11.62
CA GLU A 203 -2.47 -12.27 10.77
C GLU A 203 -1.16 -11.46 10.72
N LEU A 204 -1.26 -10.14 10.52
CA LEU A 204 -0.10 -9.26 10.45
C LEU A 204 0.63 -9.17 11.79
N LEU A 205 -0.09 -9.00 12.90
CA LEU A 205 0.49 -9.01 14.25
C LEU A 205 1.20 -10.33 14.55
N GLY A 206 0.60 -11.46 14.18
CA GLY A 206 1.23 -12.78 14.30
C GLY A 206 2.57 -12.83 13.58
N LYS A 207 2.62 -12.37 12.32
CA LYS A 207 3.87 -12.30 11.54
C LYS A 207 4.91 -11.39 12.19
N ILE A 208 4.52 -10.18 12.58
CA ILE A 208 5.44 -9.20 13.20
C ILE A 208 6.01 -9.77 14.50
N ARG A 209 5.19 -10.40 15.34
CA ARG A 209 5.63 -11.01 16.61
C ARG A 209 6.57 -12.18 16.38
N THR A 210 6.28 -13.04 15.41
CA THR A 210 7.19 -14.14 15.03
C THR A 210 8.54 -13.60 14.57
N VAL A 211 8.55 -12.65 13.63
CA VAL A 211 9.81 -12.02 13.15
C VAL A 211 10.56 -11.35 14.29
N THR A 212 9.85 -10.63 15.18
CA THR A 212 10.46 -9.98 16.34
C THR A 212 11.13 -10.98 17.28
N LYS A 213 10.49 -12.12 17.53
CA LYS A 213 11.05 -13.20 18.35
C LYS A 213 12.31 -13.78 17.71
N GLU A 214 12.23 -14.15 16.42
CA GLU A 214 13.36 -14.71 15.68
C GLU A 214 14.56 -13.75 15.63
N VAL A 215 14.31 -12.46 15.39
CA VAL A 215 15.33 -11.40 15.39
C VAL A 215 15.99 -11.27 16.78
N LYS A 216 15.21 -11.30 17.87
CA LYS A 216 15.75 -11.22 19.23
C LYS A 216 16.61 -12.44 19.58
N GLU A 217 16.17 -13.63 19.19
CA GLU A 217 16.91 -14.88 19.41
C GLU A 217 18.22 -14.88 18.60
N THR A 218 18.14 -14.49 17.34
CA THR A 218 19.30 -14.39 16.44
C THR A 218 20.31 -13.33 16.91
N GLY A 219 19.83 -12.15 17.32
CA GLY A 219 20.69 -11.11 17.88
C GLY A 219 21.38 -11.53 19.18
N ARG A 220 20.70 -12.29 20.05
CA ARG A 220 21.33 -12.89 21.23
C ARG A 220 22.39 -13.91 20.85
N ALA A 221 22.14 -14.73 19.83
CA ALA A 221 23.12 -15.71 19.34
C ALA A 221 24.37 -15.03 18.77
N PHE A 222 24.21 -13.97 17.97
CA PHE A 222 25.35 -13.20 17.45
C PHE A 222 26.18 -12.54 18.54
N ARG A 223 25.55 -11.99 19.58
CA ARG A 223 26.27 -11.40 20.72
C ARG A 223 27.05 -12.42 21.55
N LYS A 224 26.56 -13.66 21.65
CA LYS A 224 27.25 -14.75 22.38
C LYS A 224 28.43 -15.34 21.61
N ALA A 225 28.41 -15.24 20.28
CA ALA A 225 29.45 -15.79 19.41
C ALA A 225 30.66 -14.86 19.25
N LYS A 226 30.61 -13.66 19.83
CA LYS A 226 31.66 -12.64 19.82
C LYS A 226 32.35 -12.60 21.18
#